data_AF-A0A1E4RPH5-F1
#
_entry.id   AF-A0A1E4RPH5-F1
#
_cell.length_a   1.000
_cell.length_b   1.000
_cell.length_c   1.000
_cell.angle_alpha   90.00
_cell.angle_beta   90.00
_cell.angle_gamma   90.00
#
_symmetry.space_group_name_H-M   'P 1'
#
loop_
_entity.id
_entity.type
_entity.pdbx_description
1 polymer ?
#
loop_
_entity_poly.entity_id
_entity_poly.type
_entity_poly.pdbx_seq_one_letter_code
_entity_poly.pdbx_strand_id
1 'polypeptide(L)'
;MQMNLTSAIRSNKIDLLVFNPPYVPAENVPEIPKDLEDSSWLDLALLGGQDGMVTTWEVLNNLENILTPEFGIAYILFCARNKPDQVAETMKARGWKVDVVIHRKAGWEVLSILLFQK
;
A
#
# COMPACT_ATOMS: atom_id res chain seq x y z
N MET A 1 -6.86 -7.20 19.83
CA MET A 1 -7.01 -5.77 19.45
C MET A 1 -6.81 -5.70 17.95
N GLN A 2 -7.82 -5.28 17.20
CA GLN A 2 -7.70 -5.03 15.76
C GLN A 2 -7.28 -3.58 15.54
N MET A 3 -6.47 -3.31 14.53
CA MET A 3 -5.89 -2.00 14.26
C MET A 3 -6.02 -1.68 12.77
N ASN A 4 -6.44 -0.46 12.43
CA ASN A 4 -6.30 0.07 11.08
C ASN A 4 -4.83 0.52 10.90
N LEU A 5 -4.26 0.22 9.74
CA LEU A 5 -2.85 0.38 9.40
C LEU A 5 -2.26 1.77 9.71
N THR A 6 -3.08 2.81 9.79
CA THR A 6 -2.60 4.18 10.00
C THR A 6 -3.13 4.89 11.26
N SER A 7 -4.13 4.33 11.96
CA SER A 7 -4.87 5.09 12.98
C SER A 7 -4.34 5.00 14.41
N ALA A 8 -3.53 3.98 14.73
CA ALA A 8 -3.03 3.76 16.09
C ALA A 8 -1.51 3.90 16.20
N ILE A 9 -0.90 4.57 15.23
CA ILE A 9 0.51 4.92 15.25
C ILE A 9 0.63 6.40 15.66
N ARG A 10 1.58 6.70 16.54
CA ARG A 10 1.88 8.09 16.90
C ARG A 10 2.35 8.84 15.67
N SER A 11 1.87 10.07 15.50
CA SER A 11 2.23 10.90 14.37
C SER A 11 3.74 11.09 14.27
N ASN A 12 4.26 11.00 13.06
CA ASN A 12 5.64 11.30 12.70
C ASN A 12 6.65 10.46 13.51
N LYS A 13 6.46 9.13 13.53
CA LYS A 13 7.31 8.18 14.27
C LYS A 13 7.80 7.00 13.46
N ILE A 14 7.40 6.87 12.20
CA ILE A 14 7.87 5.79 11.34
C ILE A 14 9.02 6.29 10.47
N ASP A 15 10.21 5.73 10.70
CA ASP A 15 11.37 6.01 9.85
C ASP A 15 11.34 5.18 8.57
N LEU A 16 10.83 3.95 8.66
CA LEU A 16 10.70 3.01 7.55
C LEU A 16 9.34 2.33 7.59
N LEU A 17 8.53 2.61 6.57
CA LEU A 17 7.32 1.86 6.28
C LEU A 17 7.58 0.87 5.14
N VAL A 18 7.21 -0.39 5.32
CA VAL A 18 7.15 -1.37 4.22
C VAL A 18 5.73 -1.89 4.13
N PHE A 19 5.16 -1.84 2.94
CA PHE A 19 3.78 -2.28 2.74
C PHE A 19 3.64 -3.15 1.49
N ASN A 20 3.20 -4.39 1.72
CA ASN A 20 2.74 -5.31 0.70
C ASN A 20 1.20 -5.37 0.78
N PRO A 21 0.49 -4.46 0.10
CA PRO A 21 -0.97 -4.33 0.23
C PRO A 21 -1.73 -5.53 -0.36
N PRO A 22 -3.01 -5.70 -0.05
CA PRO A 22 -3.92 -6.46 -0.88
C PRO A 22 -4.12 -5.73 -2.22
N TYR A 23 -3.29 -6.02 -3.23
CA TYR A 23 -3.24 -5.25 -4.49
C TYR A 23 -4.09 -5.86 -5.62
N VAL A 24 -4.76 -6.99 -5.40
CA VAL A 24 -5.53 -7.69 -6.43
C VAL A 24 -6.89 -7.00 -6.61
N PRO A 25 -7.28 -6.61 -7.84
CA PRO A 25 -8.60 -6.07 -8.11
C PRO A 25 -9.73 -7.06 -7.78
N ALA A 26 -10.77 -6.57 -7.11
CA ALA A 26 -11.98 -7.30 -6.74
C ALA A 26 -13.20 -6.38 -6.76
N GLU A 27 -14.43 -6.92 -6.75
CA GLU A 27 -15.63 -6.08 -6.73
C GLU A 27 -15.68 -5.18 -5.48
N ASN A 28 -15.31 -5.72 -4.32
CA ASN A 28 -15.29 -5.02 -3.03
C ASN A 28 -14.07 -5.44 -2.22
N VAL A 29 -13.75 -4.70 -1.15
CA VAL A 29 -12.79 -5.14 -0.14
C VAL A 29 -13.47 -6.20 0.74
N PRO A 30 -12.85 -7.37 0.98
CA PRO A 30 -13.43 -8.40 1.82
C PRO A 30 -13.69 -7.93 3.25
N GLU A 31 -14.74 -8.44 3.86
CA GLU A 31 -14.94 -8.28 5.30
C GLU A 31 -13.94 -9.12 6.09
N ILE A 32 -13.65 -8.71 7.32
CA ILE A 32 -12.79 -9.47 8.21
C ILE A 32 -13.53 -10.75 8.62
N PRO A 33 -12.96 -11.95 8.38
CA PRO A 33 -13.61 -13.20 8.75
C PRO A 33 -13.76 -13.31 10.28
N LYS A 34 -14.82 -13.98 10.73
CA LYS A 34 -15.09 -14.16 12.17
C LYS A 34 -14.34 -15.35 12.76
N ASP A 35 -14.15 -16.39 11.96
CA ASP A 35 -13.53 -17.64 12.37
C ASP A 35 -12.10 -17.73 11.84
N LEU A 36 -11.16 -18.21 12.66
CA LEU A 36 -9.74 -18.30 12.28
C LEU A 36 -9.46 -19.32 11.17
N GLU A 37 -10.35 -20.29 10.99
CA GLU A 37 -10.23 -21.34 9.97
C GLU A 37 -10.92 -20.96 8.65
N ASP A 38 -11.48 -19.75 8.56
CA ASP A 38 -12.19 -19.29 7.38
C ASP A 38 -11.22 -19.05 6.20
N SER A 39 -11.48 -19.67 5.06
CA SER A 39 -10.65 -19.50 3.86
C SER A 39 -10.61 -18.06 3.34
N SER A 40 -11.60 -17.22 3.68
CA SER A 40 -11.66 -15.81 3.27
C SER A 40 -10.56 -14.94 3.91
N TRP A 41 -9.78 -15.45 4.87
CA TRP A 41 -8.53 -14.81 5.29
C TRP A 41 -7.54 -14.61 4.13
N LEU A 42 -7.52 -15.54 3.18
CA LEU A 42 -6.69 -15.41 1.98
C LEU A 42 -7.18 -14.26 1.09
N ASP A 43 -8.50 -14.16 0.92
CA ASP A 43 -9.10 -13.08 0.13
C ASP A 43 -8.80 -11.73 0.76
N LEU A 44 -8.92 -11.60 2.09
CA LEU A 44 -8.59 -10.36 2.81
C LEU A 44 -7.11 -9.94 2.62
N ALA A 45 -6.20 -10.92 2.51
CA ALA A 45 -4.78 -10.65 2.28
C ALA A 45 -4.46 -10.21 0.83
N LEU A 46 -5.34 -10.50 -0.12
CA LEU A 46 -5.08 -10.30 -1.56
C LEU A 46 -5.93 -9.20 -2.18
N LEU A 47 -7.23 -9.12 -1.85
CA LEU A 47 -8.23 -8.36 -2.60
C LEU A 47 -8.37 -6.92 -2.08
N GLY A 48 -8.08 -5.95 -2.94
CA GLY A 48 -7.98 -4.52 -2.60
C GLY A 48 -9.09 -3.63 -3.16
N GLY A 49 -10.25 -4.19 -3.51
CA GLY A 49 -11.35 -3.46 -4.15
C GLY A 49 -11.14 -3.25 -5.66
N GLN A 50 -11.95 -2.38 -6.27
CA GLN A 50 -12.16 -2.34 -7.74
C GLN A 50 -10.88 -2.28 -8.58
N ASP A 51 -9.87 -1.55 -8.12
CA ASP A 51 -8.57 -1.38 -8.76
C ASP A 51 -7.41 -1.92 -7.90
N GLY A 52 -7.72 -2.62 -6.80
CA GLY A 52 -6.74 -3.14 -5.86
C GLY A 52 -6.06 -2.06 -5.02
N MET A 53 -6.63 -0.86 -4.90
CA MET A 53 -5.96 0.30 -4.33
C MET A 53 -6.65 0.92 -3.12
N VAL A 54 -7.77 0.37 -2.63
CA VAL A 54 -8.54 0.99 -1.52
C VAL A 54 -7.64 1.19 -0.29
N THR A 55 -7.03 0.13 0.23
CA THR A 55 -6.14 0.21 1.41
C THR A 55 -4.83 0.93 1.09
N THR A 56 -4.31 0.77 -0.13
CA THR A 56 -3.08 1.44 -0.56
C THR A 56 -3.23 2.96 -0.54
N TRP A 57 -4.37 3.49 -1.00
CA TRP A 57 -4.66 4.92 -0.95
C TRP A 57 -4.85 5.44 0.47
N GLU A 58 -5.44 4.65 1.39
CA GLU A 58 -5.50 5.04 2.80
C GLU A 58 -4.09 5.30 3.38
N VAL A 59 -3.14 4.41 3.07
CA VAL A 59 -1.74 4.58 3.50
C VAL A 59 -1.09 5.78 2.82
N LEU A 60 -1.18 5.87 1.49
CA LEU A 60 -0.58 6.95 0.71
C LEU A 60 -1.06 8.34 1.15
N ASN A 61 -2.35 8.47 1.45
CA ASN A 61 -2.95 9.71 1.92
C ASN A 61 -2.51 10.09 3.35
N ASN A 62 -2.00 9.14 4.13
CA ASN A 62 -1.61 9.36 5.51
C ASN A 62 -0.07 9.37 5.73
N LEU A 63 0.72 9.14 4.68
CA LEU A 63 2.19 9.05 4.78
C LEU A 63 2.81 10.26 5.50
N GLU A 64 2.34 11.47 5.23
CA GLU A 64 2.88 12.71 5.83
C GLU A 64 2.68 12.78 7.36
N ASN A 65 1.62 12.16 7.87
CA ASN A 65 1.33 12.16 9.31
C ASN A 65 2.02 11.01 10.04
N ILE A 66 2.42 9.94 9.36
CA ILE A 66 3.00 8.75 10.02
C ILE A 66 4.52 8.70 9.90
N LEU A 67 5.09 9.15 8.77
CA LEU A 67 6.53 9.15 8.54
C LEU A 67 7.23 10.27 9.30
N THR A 68 8.47 10.03 9.74
CA THR A 68 9.31 11.09 10.29
C THR A 68 9.67 12.12 9.21
N PRO A 69 9.59 13.44 9.48
CA PRO A 69 9.78 14.47 8.44
C PRO A 69 11.20 14.55 7.88
N GLU A 70 12.20 14.15 8.66
CA GLU A 70 13.62 14.35 8.32
C GLU A 70 14.19 13.23 7.44
N PHE A 71 13.72 12.00 7.61
CA PHE A 71 14.30 10.81 6.96
C PHE A 71 13.29 9.66 6.76
N GLY A 72 12.00 9.90 6.98
CA GLY A 72 10.97 8.88 6.87
C GLY A 72 10.75 8.46 5.41
N ILE A 73 10.75 7.15 5.18
CA ILE A 73 10.56 6.57 3.85
C ILE A 73 9.54 5.43 3.84
N ALA A 74 8.92 5.21 2.69
CA ALA A 74 7.99 4.09 2.47
C ALA A 74 8.33 3.29 1.22
N TYR A 75 8.38 1.97 1.34
CA TYR A 75 8.43 1.03 0.21
C TYR A 75 7.08 0.35 0.06
N ILE A 76 6.44 0.50 -1.10
CA ILE A 76 5.12 -0.08 -1.35
C ILE A 76 5.15 -0.92 -2.62
N LEU A 77 4.61 -2.14 -2.54
CA LEU A 77 4.46 -3.05 -3.67
C LEU A 77 3.19 -2.72 -4.47
N PHE A 78 3.32 -2.76 -5.79
CA PHE A 78 2.22 -2.60 -6.74
C PHE A 78 2.28 -3.70 -7.81
N CYS A 79 1.13 -4.10 -8.32
CA CYS A 79 1.03 -4.81 -9.59
C CYS A 79 0.74 -3.83 -10.75
N ALA A 80 0.96 -4.26 -11.99
CA ALA A 80 0.72 -3.42 -13.17
C ALA A 80 -0.73 -2.88 -13.25
N ARG A 81 -1.72 -3.63 -12.77
CA ARG A 81 -3.13 -3.20 -12.77
C ARG A 81 -3.40 -2.03 -11.83
N ASN A 82 -2.58 -1.84 -10.79
CA ASN A 82 -2.68 -0.70 -9.90
C ASN A 82 -2.16 0.61 -10.53
N LYS A 83 -1.61 0.55 -11.75
CA LYS A 83 -1.10 1.71 -12.50
C LYS A 83 -0.07 2.50 -11.68
N PRO A 84 1.05 1.87 -11.25
CA PRO A 84 2.02 2.49 -10.36
C PRO A 84 2.58 3.82 -10.88
N ASP A 85 2.69 4.00 -12.20
CA ASP A 85 3.14 5.27 -12.78
C ASP A 85 2.15 6.41 -12.50
N GLN A 86 0.84 6.16 -12.56
CA GLN A 86 -0.18 7.16 -12.25
C GLN A 86 -0.20 7.51 -10.76
N VAL A 87 0.02 6.51 -9.90
CA VAL A 87 0.18 6.70 -8.45
C VAL A 87 1.41 7.56 -8.17
N ALA A 88 2.54 7.26 -8.82
CA ALA A 88 3.77 8.02 -8.69
C ALA A 88 3.57 9.48 -9.12
N GLU A 89 2.96 9.75 -10.27
CA GLU A 89 2.67 11.12 -10.71
C GLU A 89 1.75 11.87 -9.74
N THR A 90 0.72 11.19 -9.21
CA THR A 90 -0.17 11.79 -8.20
C THR A 90 0.59 12.18 -6.93
N MET A 91 1.49 11.32 -6.45
CA MET A 91 2.26 11.58 -5.23
C MET A 91 3.35 12.63 -5.47
N LYS A 92 4.00 12.64 -6.65
CA LYS A 92 4.93 13.71 -7.04
C LYS A 92 4.26 15.08 -7.08
N ALA A 93 3.04 15.17 -7.61
CA ALA A 93 2.26 16.40 -7.59
C ALA A 93 1.93 16.89 -6.17
N ARG A 94 1.92 15.99 -5.18
CA ARG A 94 1.77 16.30 -3.75
C ARG A 94 3.10 16.62 -3.05
N GLY A 95 4.20 16.73 -3.80
CA GLY A 95 5.52 17.08 -3.28
C GLY A 95 6.37 15.89 -2.81
N TRP A 96 5.97 14.65 -3.09
CA TRP A 96 6.79 13.48 -2.77
C TRP A 96 7.84 13.22 -3.86
N LYS A 97 9.03 12.81 -3.47
CA LYS A 97 9.96 12.13 -4.38
C LYS A 97 9.56 10.65 -4.45
N VAL A 98 9.38 10.15 -5.66
CA VAL A 98 8.95 8.77 -5.92
C VAL A 98 9.90 8.10 -6.90
N ASP A 99 10.56 7.03 -6.46
CA ASP A 99 11.54 6.27 -7.24
C ASP A 99 11.07 4.82 -7.43
N VAL A 100 11.25 4.24 -8.62
CA VAL A 100 11.02 2.80 -8.85
C VAL A 100 12.28 2.04 -8.45
N VAL A 101 12.20 1.23 -7.39
CA VAL A 101 13.34 0.51 -6.82
C VAL A 101 13.53 -0.83 -7.52
N ILE A 102 12.42 -1.54 -7.74
CA ILE A 102 12.38 -2.83 -8.43
C ILE A 102 11.20 -2.79 -9.37
N HIS A 103 11.41 -3.25 -10.61
CA HIS A 103 10.35 -3.57 -11.55
C HIS A 103 10.69 -4.92 -12.17
N ARG A 104 9.82 -5.92 -11.98
CA ARG A 104 10.08 -7.28 -12.48
C ARG A 104 8.80 -8.03 -12.78
N LYS A 105 8.91 -8.97 -13.72
CA LYS A 105 7.90 -10.00 -13.94
C LYS A 105 8.15 -11.19 -13.02
N ALA A 106 7.13 -11.63 -12.29
CA ALA A 106 7.14 -12.79 -11.41
C ALA A 106 5.97 -13.71 -11.80
N GLY A 107 6.27 -14.81 -12.50
CA GLY A 107 5.24 -15.65 -13.11
C GLY A 107 4.37 -14.85 -14.10
N TRP A 108 3.09 -14.73 -13.79
CA TRP A 108 2.11 -14.01 -14.60
C TRP A 108 1.97 -12.53 -14.21
N GLU A 109 2.56 -12.13 -13.09
CA GLU A 109 2.42 -10.79 -12.54
C GLU A 109 3.58 -9.90 -12.95
N VAL A 110 3.29 -8.62 -13.20
CA VAL A 110 4.28 -7.57 -13.35
C VAL A 110 4.20 -6.71 -12.10
N LEU A 111 5.26 -6.75 -11.30
CA LEU A 111 5.32 -6.15 -9.97
C LEU A 111 6.35 -5.03 -9.93
N SER A 112 6.02 -3.97 -9.20
CA SER A 112 6.91 -2.84 -8.96
C SER A 112 6.95 -2.50 -7.47
N ILE A 113 8.13 -2.18 -6.95
CA ILE A 113 8.27 -1.58 -5.62
C ILE A 113 8.67 -0.13 -5.83
N LEU A 114 7.85 0.77 -5.31
CA LEU A 114 8.10 2.21 -5.34
C LEU A 114 8.55 2.67 -3.95
N LEU A 115 9.55 3.55 -3.94
CA LEU A 115 10.03 4.28 -2.78
C LEU A 115 9.39 5.66 -2.76
N PHE A 116 8.79 6.05 -1.64
CA PHE A 116 8.25 7.37 -1.37
C PHE A 116 9.07 8.02 -0.26
N GLN A 117 9.55 9.24 -0.50
CA GLN A 117 10.28 10.07 0.46
C GLN A 117 9.96 11.54 0.20
N LYS A 118 10.00 12.38 1.24
CA LYS A 118 9.72 13.82 1.15
C LYS A 118 10.95 14.62 1.55
#